data_AF-A0A728SJC5-F1
#
_entry.id   AF-A0A728SJC5-F1
#
_cell.length_a   1.000
_cell.length_b   1.000
_cell.length_c   1.000
_cell.angle_alpha   90.00
_cell.angle_beta   90.00
_cell.angle_gamma   90.00
#
_symmetry.space_group_name_H-M   'P 1'
#
loop_
_entity.id
_entity.type
_entity.pdbx_description
1 polymer ?
#
loop_
_entity_poly.entity_id
_entity_poly.type
_entity_poly.pdbx_seq_one_letter_code
_entity_poly.pdbx_strand_id
1 'polypeptide(L)'
;SLMDVAYVLITTHSLSFVSDEPSKIIELYKDDAGVTKDKKHEKRFNAVASIRENLGVRFSDFFNISSSAVFVEGITDKQYIESILKLTSEHDEFKNRWPFLRSAKVDEFGGVSQLGGFLKGCYEFISKDVPVISVFDGDEAGVKERTRLQSYFGKKQIRFESNKDYISVRSGFAIEGLFPDDFISDAMETHPSWFIGGKSVDADDVIEPFKVQDNKKTNLLNFFLEKCRVQPICGWISRWEKVFNVIDSALRDKSESITNKKRTEDTSGNTSAHQAA
;
A
#
# COMPACT_ATOMS: atom_id res chain seq x y z
N SER A 1 14.23 34.96 6.54
CA SER A 1 14.49 33.79 5.68
C SER A 1 13.92 34.05 4.30
N LEU A 2 14.43 33.44 3.21
CA LEU A 2 13.80 33.54 1.89
C LEU A 2 12.33 33.05 1.93
N MET A 3 12.02 32.14 2.88
CA MET A 3 10.66 31.68 3.19
C MET A 3 9.71 32.78 3.66
N ASP A 4 10.22 33.88 4.23
CA ASP A 4 9.37 34.97 4.77
C ASP A 4 9.02 36.03 3.71
N VAL A 5 9.60 35.93 2.51
CA VAL A 5 9.52 36.96 1.47
C VAL A 5 9.18 36.41 0.08
N ALA A 6 9.08 35.09 -0.08
CA ALA A 6 8.78 34.45 -1.36
C ALA A 6 7.51 33.58 -1.30
N TYR A 7 6.60 33.80 -2.25
CA TYR A 7 5.46 32.93 -2.51
C TYR A 7 5.81 31.95 -3.62
N VAL A 8 5.62 30.66 -3.36
CA VAL A 8 5.84 29.61 -4.36
C VAL A 8 4.49 29.15 -4.88
N LEU A 9 4.24 29.38 -6.17
CA LEU A 9 3.10 28.79 -6.89
C LEU A 9 3.61 27.59 -7.68
N ILE A 10 2.97 26.44 -7.50
CA ILE A 10 3.28 25.21 -8.25
C ILE A 10 2.02 24.81 -9.00
N THR A 11 2.12 24.68 -10.32
CA THR A 11 1.10 23.99 -11.12
C THR A 11 1.49 22.53 -11.21
N THR A 12 0.53 21.63 -11.02
CA THR A 12 0.80 20.19 -11.03
C THR A 12 -0.37 19.42 -11.61
N HIS A 13 -0.04 18.37 -12.37
CA HIS A 13 -0.96 17.29 -12.72
C HIS A 13 -0.76 16.05 -11.83
N SER A 14 0.19 16.11 -10.89
CA SER A 14 0.52 15.04 -9.95
C SER A 14 -0.08 15.31 -8.57
N LEU A 15 -0.80 14.31 -8.06
CA LEU A 15 -1.46 14.34 -6.76
C LEU A 15 -0.49 14.40 -5.58
N SER A 16 0.75 13.94 -5.77
CA SER A 16 1.82 13.99 -4.76
C SER A 16 2.21 15.43 -4.40
N PHE A 17 1.97 16.38 -5.31
CA PHE A 17 2.21 17.80 -5.11
C PHE A 17 0.94 18.59 -4.74
N VAL A 18 -0.21 17.93 -4.64
CA VAL A 18 -1.45 18.56 -4.18
C VAL A 18 -1.43 18.63 -2.66
N SER A 19 -1.46 19.86 -2.13
CA SER A 19 -1.44 20.13 -0.70
C SER A 19 -2.50 19.33 0.07
N ASP A 20 -2.17 18.95 1.31
CA ASP A 20 -3.14 18.34 2.22
C ASP A 20 -4.20 19.34 2.71
N GLU A 21 -3.89 20.64 2.68
CA GLU A 21 -4.80 21.71 3.08
C GLU A 21 -5.62 22.20 1.87
N PRO A 22 -6.96 22.03 1.87
CA PRO A 22 -7.80 22.43 0.74
C PRO A 22 -7.75 23.92 0.42
N SER A 23 -7.52 24.77 1.43
CA SER A 23 -7.35 26.23 1.29
C SER A 23 -6.13 26.62 0.45
N LYS A 24 -5.14 25.73 0.32
CA LYS A 24 -3.92 25.93 -0.48
C LYS A 24 -4.06 25.39 -1.90
N ILE A 25 -5.24 24.88 -2.28
CA ILE A 25 -5.50 24.31 -3.61
C ILE A 25 -6.41 25.25 -4.40
N ILE A 26 -5.96 25.64 -5.59
CA ILE A 26 -6.73 26.41 -6.56
C ILE A 26 -6.71 25.64 -7.88
N GLU A 27 -7.87 25.19 -8.33
CA GLU A 27 -8.06 24.63 -9.66
C GLU A 27 -8.31 25.76 -10.66
N LEU A 28 -7.71 25.67 -11.85
CA LEU A 28 -8.04 26.51 -12.99
C LEU A 28 -8.73 25.65 -14.04
N TYR A 29 -9.93 26.04 -14.46
CA TYR A 29 -10.72 25.33 -15.46
C TYR A 29 -11.27 26.31 -16.52
N LYS A 30 -11.68 25.77 -17.66
CA LYS A 30 -12.31 26.54 -18.74
C LYS A 30 -13.81 26.28 -18.69
N ASP A 31 -14.62 27.33 -18.64
CA ASP A 31 -16.09 27.20 -18.67
C ASP A 31 -16.63 26.99 -20.10
N ASP A 32 -17.94 26.77 -20.22
CA ASP A 32 -18.61 26.50 -21.51
C ASP A 32 -18.49 27.66 -22.52
N ALA A 33 -18.27 28.89 -22.03
CA ALA A 33 -18.03 30.07 -22.86
C ALA A 33 -16.55 30.22 -23.28
N GLY A 34 -15.69 29.32 -22.80
CA GLY A 34 -14.28 29.28 -23.10
C GLY A 34 -13.41 30.20 -22.23
N VAL A 35 -13.93 30.69 -21.11
CA VAL A 35 -13.25 31.60 -20.20
C VAL A 35 -12.58 30.81 -19.06
N THR A 36 -11.33 31.15 -18.75
CA THR A 36 -10.61 30.57 -17.61
C THR A 36 -11.19 31.10 -16.30
N LYS A 37 -11.58 30.19 -15.41
CA LYS A 37 -12.07 30.49 -14.06
C LYS A 37 -11.28 29.70 -13.02
N ASP A 38 -11.20 30.25 -11.80
CA ASP A 38 -10.68 29.52 -10.66
C ASP A 38 -11.80 28.83 -9.88
N LYS A 39 -11.46 27.69 -9.27
CA LYS A 39 -12.32 26.94 -8.38
C LYS A 39 -11.53 26.57 -7.13
N LYS A 40 -12.05 26.99 -5.97
CA LYS A 40 -11.53 26.59 -4.68
C LYS A 40 -12.22 25.31 -4.24
N HIS A 41 -11.47 24.43 -3.59
CA HIS A 41 -12.01 23.19 -3.07
C HIS A 41 -12.13 23.26 -1.55
N GLU A 42 -13.31 22.93 -1.03
CA GLU A 42 -13.49 22.78 0.43
C GLU A 42 -12.81 21.50 0.96
N LYS A 43 -12.60 20.51 0.09
CA LYS A 43 -12.02 19.21 0.42
C LYS A 43 -10.99 18.83 -0.65
N ARG A 44 -9.80 18.40 -0.24
CA ARG A 44 -8.72 17.92 -1.13
C ARG A 44 -9.22 16.86 -2.12
N PHE A 45 -10.11 15.97 -1.67
CA PHE A 45 -10.75 14.96 -2.50
C PHE A 45 -11.42 15.55 -3.75
N ASN A 46 -12.06 16.72 -3.64
CA ASN A 46 -12.72 17.35 -4.78
C ASN A 46 -11.70 17.87 -5.80
N ALA A 47 -10.52 18.32 -5.34
CA ALA A 47 -9.43 18.73 -6.23
C ALA A 47 -8.83 17.54 -6.98
N VAL A 48 -8.59 16.44 -6.25
CA VAL A 48 -8.09 15.17 -6.81
C VAL A 48 -9.06 14.62 -7.87
N ALA A 49 -10.36 14.64 -7.57
CA ALA A 49 -11.40 14.18 -8.50
C ALA A 49 -11.51 15.08 -9.75
N SER A 50 -11.34 16.39 -9.58
CA SER A 50 -11.39 17.34 -10.70
C SER A 50 -10.19 17.19 -11.64
N ILE A 51 -8.98 16.99 -11.09
CA ILE A 51 -7.77 16.68 -11.89
C ILE A 51 -8.01 15.44 -12.75
N ARG A 52 -8.64 14.40 -12.18
CA ARG A 52 -9.00 13.17 -12.90
C ARG A 52 -9.98 13.43 -14.05
N GLU A 53 -11.09 14.12 -13.76
CA GLU A 53 -12.15 14.37 -14.76
C GLU A 53 -11.64 15.20 -15.95
N ASN A 54 -10.81 16.20 -15.67
CA ASN A 54 -10.28 17.08 -16.71
C ASN A 54 -9.18 16.43 -17.58
N LEU A 55 -8.44 15.45 -17.04
CA LEU A 55 -7.35 14.82 -17.78
C LEU A 55 -7.80 13.60 -18.60
N GLY A 56 -8.97 13.02 -18.33
CA GLY A 56 -9.52 11.92 -19.12
C GLY A 56 -8.70 10.62 -19.11
N VAL A 57 -7.72 10.50 -18.21
CA VAL A 57 -6.83 9.34 -18.05
C VAL A 57 -7.27 8.50 -16.85
N ARG A 58 -7.06 7.18 -16.92
CA ARG A 58 -7.38 6.29 -15.80
C ARG A 58 -6.49 6.64 -14.62
N PHE A 59 -7.06 6.61 -13.42
CA PHE A 59 -6.34 7.03 -12.21
C PHE A 59 -5.10 6.15 -11.98
N SER A 60 -5.16 4.88 -12.38
CA SER A 60 -4.07 3.93 -12.31
C SER A 60 -2.89 4.31 -13.23
N ASP A 61 -3.15 4.90 -14.39
CA ASP A 61 -2.12 5.34 -15.34
C ASP A 61 -1.28 6.49 -14.74
N PHE A 62 -1.86 7.33 -13.88
CA PHE A 62 -1.13 8.40 -13.16
C PHE A 62 -0.11 7.88 -12.15
N PHE A 63 -0.38 6.72 -11.53
CA PHE A 63 0.52 6.09 -10.57
C PHE A 63 1.42 5.03 -11.21
N ASN A 64 1.36 4.92 -12.54
CA ASN A 64 2.01 3.86 -13.30
C ASN A 64 1.63 2.46 -12.74
N ILE A 65 0.36 2.29 -12.36
CA ILE A 65 -0.23 1.03 -11.89
C ILE A 65 -1.03 0.47 -13.07
N SER A 66 -0.37 -0.33 -13.91
CA SER A 66 -1.00 -0.86 -15.12
C SER A 66 -1.77 -2.16 -14.89
N SER A 67 -1.45 -2.91 -13.81
CA SER A 67 -2.03 -4.22 -13.51
C SER A 67 -2.64 -4.28 -12.11
N SER A 68 -1.81 -4.46 -11.09
CA SER A 68 -2.19 -4.58 -9.69
C SER A 68 -1.10 -3.96 -8.81
N ALA A 69 -1.46 -3.57 -7.59
CA ALA A 69 -0.50 -2.98 -6.67
C ALA A 69 -0.68 -3.43 -5.21
N VAL A 70 0.45 -3.48 -4.51
CA VAL A 70 0.53 -3.65 -3.06
C VAL A 70 1.14 -2.39 -2.48
N PHE A 71 0.40 -1.71 -1.61
CA PHE A 71 0.84 -0.49 -0.95
C PHE A 71 1.33 -0.81 0.45
N VAL A 72 2.55 -0.43 0.77
CA VAL A 72 3.19 -0.68 2.06
C VAL A 72 3.53 0.63 2.75
N GLU A 73 3.77 0.60 4.05
CA GLU A 73 4.03 1.80 4.83
C GLU A 73 5.37 2.44 4.43
N GLY A 74 6.47 1.67 4.45
CA GLY A 74 7.81 2.17 4.22
C GLY A 74 8.66 1.36 3.25
N ILE A 75 9.81 1.93 2.89
CA ILE A 75 10.77 1.34 1.96
C ILE A 75 11.28 -0.03 2.42
N THR A 76 11.42 -0.23 3.73
CA THR A 76 11.88 -1.49 4.32
C THR A 76 10.92 -2.63 4.05
N ASP A 77 9.62 -2.36 4.13
CA ASP A 77 8.57 -3.36 3.97
C ASP A 77 8.51 -3.81 2.51
N LYS A 78 8.64 -2.84 1.60
CA LYS A 78 8.80 -3.10 0.17
C LYS A 78 10.00 -4.00 -0.08
N GLN A 79 11.16 -3.65 0.49
CA GLN A 79 12.39 -4.42 0.33
C GLN A 79 12.27 -5.84 0.86
N TYR A 80 11.62 -6.04 2.02
CA TYR A 80 11.36 -7.38 2.54
C TYR A 80 10.48 -8.19 1.58
N ILE A 81 9.34 -7.66 1.15
CA ILE A 81 8.42 -8.36 0.25
C ILE A 81 9.13 -8.73 -1.07
N GLU A 82 9.78 -7.78 -1.72
CA GLU A 82 10.48 -8.01 -3.00
C GLU A 82 11.61 -9.04 -2.84
N SER A 83 12.39 -8.96 -1.76
CA SER A 83 13.51 -9.88 -1.53
C SER A 83 13.05 -11.30 -1.22
N ILE A 84 12.01 -11.47 -0.41
CA ILE A 84 11.46 -12.79 -0.10
C ILE A 84 10.77 -13.39 -1.34
N LEU A 85 10.04 -12.60 -2.13
CA LEU A 85 9.51 -13.06 -3.41
C LEU A 85 10.63 -13.51 -4.36
N LYS A 86 11.75 -12.77 -4.42
CA LYS A 86 12.90 -13.18 -5.21
C LYS A 86 13.49 -14.52 -4.73
N LEU A 87 13.80 -14.65 -3.44
CA LEU A 87 14.36 -15.88 -2.87
C LEU A 87 13.44 -17.09 -3.13
N THR A 88 12.14 -16.92 -2.92
CA THR A 88 11.16 -17.99 -3.16
C THR A 88 10.97 -18.32 -4.64
N SER A 89 11.30 -17.40 -5.56
CA SER A 89 11.23 -17.67 -7.01
C SER A 89 12.33 -18.61 -7.50
N GLU A 90 13.43 -18.70 -6.77
CA GLU A 90 14.57 -19.57 -7.06
C GLU A 90 14.33 -21.01 -6.54
N HIS A 91 13.25 -21.23 -5.78
CA HIS A 91 12.90 -22.53 -5.19
C HIS A 91 11.76 -23.22 -5.96
N ASP A 92 11.94 -24.49 -6.35
CA ASP A 92 11.00 -25.19 -7.23
C ASP A 92 9.57 -25.29 -6.69
N GLU A 93 9.42 -25.48 -5.38
CA GLU A 93 8.11 -25.54 -4.71
C GLU A 93 7.38 -24.19 -4.73
N PHE A 94 8.12 -23.07 -4.67
CA PHE A 94 7.53 -21.74 -4.48
C PHE A 94 7.57 -20.84 -5.71
N LYS A 95 8.29 -21.23 -6.77
CA LYS A 95 8.44 -20.42 -7.99
C LYS A 95 7.12 -20.04 -8.65
N ASN A 96 6.16 -20.95 -8.63
CA ASN A 96 4.84 -20.76 -9.21
C ASN A 96 3.77 -20.34 -8.18
N ARG A 97 4.15 -20.14 -6.91
CA ARG A 97 3.25 -19.65 -5.86
C ARG A 97 3.07 -18.14 -6.02
N TRP A 98 1.91 -17.65 -5.60
CA TRP A 98 1.55 -16.23 -5.57
C TRP A 98 1.67 -15.47 -6.91
N PRO A 99 1.05 -15.95 -8.00
CA PRO A 99 1.19 -15.33 -9.32
C PRO A 99 0.67 -13.89 -9.37
N PHE A 100 -0.41 -13.56 -8.65
CA PHE A 100 -0.96 -12.21 -8.64
C PHE A 100 -0.06 -11.26 -7.87
N LEU A 101 0.43 -11.67 -6.69
CA LEU A 101 1.39 -10.90 -5.91
C LEU A 101 2.71 -10.68 -6.68
N ARG A 102 3.25 -11.72 -7.34
CA ARG A 102 4.48 -11.61 -8.14
C ARG A 102 4.33 -10.66 -9.32
N SER A 103 3.11 -10.52 -9.85
CA SER A 103 2.80 -9.58 -10.94
C SER A 103 2.44 -8.17 -10.47
N ALA A 104 2.25 -7.99 -9.15
CA ALA A 104 1.84 -6.73 -8.57
C ALA A 104 3.03 -5.79 -8.37
N LYS A 105 2.78 -4.50 -8.58
CA LYS A 105 3.74 -3.45 -8.23
C LYS A 105 3.71 -3.20 -6.73
N VAL A 106 4.85 -3.32 -6.05
CA VAL A 106 4.95 -2.97 -4.63
C VAL A 106 5.43 -1.52 -4.51
N ASP A 107 4.58 -0.65 -3.97
CA ASP A 107 4.87 0.77 -3.77
C ASP A 107 4.83 1.13 -2.28
N GLU A 108 5.75 2.02 -1.87
CA GLU A 108 5.89 2.52 -0.51
C GLU A 108 5.48 3.99 -0.42
N PHE A 109 5.11 4.45 0.78
CA PHE A 109 4.55 5.79 0.97
C PHE A 109 5.29 6.64 2.01
N GLY A 110 6.47 6.22 2.47
CA GLY A 110 7.27 6.98 3.43
C GLY A 110 6.67 7.07 4.85
N GLY A 111 5.78 6.12 5.20
CA GLY A 111 5.21 5.96 6.53
C GLY A 111 3.69 5.75 6.54
N VAL A 112 3.19 5.25 7.67
CA VAL A 112 1.76 4.93 7.87
C VAL A 112 0.83 6.12 7.64
N SER A 113 1.24 7.33 8.04
CA SER A 113 0.41 8.54 7.93
C SER A 113 0.22 8.98 6.49
N GLN A 114 1.30 8.91 5.71
CA GLN A 114 1.32 9.24 4.29
C GLN A 114 0.52 8.20 3.48
N LEU A 115 0.70 6.91 3.78
CA LEU A 115 -0.15 5.85 3.22
C LEU A 115 -1.64 6.13 3.51
N GLY A 116 -1.97 6.45 4.76
CA GLY A 116 -3.35 6.77 5.15
C GLY A 116 -3.90 8.03 4.46
N GLY A 117 -3.09 9.06 4.27
CA GLY A 117 -3.46 10.26 3.51
C GLY A 117 -3.74 9.95 2.05
N PHE A 118 -2.85 9.18 1.42
CA PHE A 118 -3.01 8.72 0.05
C PHE A 118 -4.28 7.91 -0.15
N LEU A 119 -4.52 6.91 0.70
CA LEU A 119 -5.71 6.05 0.62
C LEU A 119 -7.00 6.87 0.75
N LYS A 120 -7.10 7.80 1.70
CA LYS A 120 -8.29 8.66 1.86
C LYS A 120 -8.61 9.47 0.60
N GLY A 121 -7.59 9.89 -0.14
CA GLY A 121 -7.75 10.69 -1.36
C GLY A 121 -8.03 9.84 -2.61
N CYS A 122 -7.41 8.67 -2.70
CA CYS A 122 -7.24 7.97 -3.97
C CYS A 122 -7.90 6.58 -4.02
N TYR A 123 -8.07 5.93 -2.87
CA TYR A 123 -8.44 4.52 -2.81
C TYR A 123 -9.76 4.21 -3.50
N GLU A 124 -10.78 5.06 -3.34
CA GLU A 124 -12.09 4.87 -3.97
C GLU A 124 -12.01 4.76 -5.50
N PHE A 125 -11.10 5.52 -6.10
CA PHE A 125 -10.93 5.57 -7.54
C PHE A 125 -10.07 4.41 -8.01
N ILE A 126 -8.91 4.23 -7.38
CA ILE A 126 -7.94 3.19 -7.75
C ILE A 126 -8.56 1.79 -7.62
N SER A 127 -9.26 1.52 -6.52
CA SER A 127 -9.82 0.19 -6.23
C SER A 127 -10.92 -0.26 -7.21
N LYS A 128 -11.50 0.66 -7.99
CA LYS A 128 -12.47 0.35 -9.05
C LYS A 128 -11.79 -0.02 -10.37
N ASP A 129 -10.58 0.48 -10.59
CA ASP A 129 -9.86 0.35 -11.87
C ASP A 129 -8.87 -0.82 -11.88
N VAL A 130 -8.17 -1.02 -10.76
CA VAL A 130 -7.08 -1.98 -10.60
C VAL A 130 -7.14 -2.71 -9.24
N PRO A 131 -6.74 -3.99 -9.17
CA PRO A 131 -6.61 -4.72 -7.90
C PRO A 131 -5.52 -4.08 -7.04
N VAL A 132 -5.92 -3.60 -5.86
CA VAL A 132 -5.02 -2.95 -4.92
C VAL A 132 -5.24 -3.44 -3.51
N ILE A 133 -4.15 -3.74 -2.82
CA ILE A 133 -4.13 -4.16 -1.42
C ILE A 133 -3.17 -3.29 -0.63
N SER A 134 -3.57 -2.85 0.56
CA SER A 134 -2.69 -2.14 1.49
C SER A 134 -2.19 -3.09 2.58
N VAL A 135 -0.89 -3.08 2.86
CA VAL A 135 -0.28 -3.84 3.95
C VAL A 135 0.09 -2.86 5.04
N PHE A 136 -0.38 -3.15 6.25
CA PHE A 136 -0.08 -2.39 7.46
C PHE A 136 0.71 -3.26 8.43
N ASP A 137 1.62 -2.62 9.14
CA ASP A 137 2.24 -3.22 10.31
C ASP A 137 1.17 -3.52 11.37
N GLY A 138 1.43 -4.55 12.17
CA GLY A 138 0.56 -4.90 13.29
C GLY A 138 0.86 -4.13 14.56
N ASP A 139 1.78 -3.16 14.51
CA ASP A 139 2.13 -2.29 15.62
C ASP A 139 1.01 -1.28 15.94
N GLU A 140 1.21 -0.46 16.99
CA GLU A 140 0.21 0.51 17.42
C GLU A 140 -0.12 1.54 16.32
N ALA A 141 0.88 1.97 15.55
CA ALA A 141 0.72 3.00 14.54
C ALA A 141 -0.10 2.47 13.33
N GLY A 142 0.26 1.29 12.82
CA GLY A 142 -0.46 0.58 11.77
C GLY A 142 -1.90 0.26 12.19
N VAL A 143 -2.10 -0.26 13.41
CA VAL A 143 -3.44 -0.56 13.96
C VAL A 143 -4.32 0.69 14.08
N LYS A 144 -3.75 1.80 14.54
CA LYS A 144 -4.47 3.07 14.68
C LYS A 144 -4.89 3.63 13.32
N GLU A 145 -4.00 3.67 12.34
CA GLU A 145 -4.33 4.25 11.04
C GLU A 145 -5.28 3.36 10.24
N ARG A 146 -5.12 2.02 10.25
CA ARG A 146 -6.09 1.13 9.59
C ARG A 146 -7.50 1.29 10.18
N THR A 147 -7.62 1.40 11.50
CA THR A 147 -8.92 1.58 12.18
C THR A 147 -9.56 2.91 11.81
N ARG A 148 -8.74 3.96 11.69
CA ARG A 148 -9.18 5.28 11.21
C ARG A 148 -9.65 5.22 9.75
N LEU A 149 -8.94 4.51 8.89
CA LEU A 149 -9.31 4.32 7.48
C LEU A 149 -10.62 3.54 7.35
N GLN A 150 -10.77 2.42 8.07
CA GLN A 150 -12.02 1.65 8.09
C GLN A 150 -13.20 2.53 8.51
N SER A 151 -13.04 3.33 9.56
CA SER A 151 -14.06 4.27 10.02
C SER A 151 -14.38 5.35 8.98
N TYR A 152 -13.35 5.88 8.30
CA TYR A 152 -13.51 6.90 7.25
C TYR A 152 -14.27 6.35 6.04
N PHE A 153 -13.86 5.19 5.53
CA PHE A 153 -14.49 4.56 4.37
C PHE A 153 -15.89 4.04 4.69
N GLY A 154 -16.12 3.52 5.89
CA GLY A 154 -17.45 3.11 6.35
C GLY A 154 -18.46 4.26 6.33
N LYS A 155 -18.06 5.47 6.78
CA LYS A 155 -18.91 6.68 6.69
C LYS A 155 -19.25 7.07 5.25
N LYS A 156 -18.39 6.72 4.29
CA LYS A 156 -18.56 7.00 2.86
C LYS A 156 -19.20 5.83 2.10
N GLN A 157 -19.55 4.74 2.78
CA GLN A 157 -20.04 3.51 2.14
C GLN A 157 -19.04 2.94 1.10
N ILE A 158 -17.74 3.13 1.36
CA ILE A 158 -16.66 2.57 0.57
C ILE A 158 -16.17 1.31 1.30
N ARG A 159 -16.08 0.19 0.57
CA ARG A 159 -15.58 -1.06 1.13
C ARG A 159 -14.08 -0.94 1.46
N PHE A 160 -13.72 -1.24 2.70
CA PHE A 160 -12.32 -1.31 3.14
C PHE A 160 -12.19 -2.35 4.28
N GLU A 161 -12.10 -3.62 3.90
CA GLU A 161 -12.19 -4.78 4.79
C GLU A 161 -10.86 -5.50 4.98
N SER A 162 -10.71 -6.13 6.15
CA SER A 162 -9.54 -6.95 6.48
C SER A 162 -9.42 -8.16 5.56
N ASN A 163 -8.19 -8.50 5.18
CA ASN A 163 -7.83 -9.63 4.31
C ASN A 163 -8.49 -9.58 2.91
N LYS A 164 -8.98 -8.41 2.53
CA LYS A 164 -9.70 -8.16 1.29
C LYS A 164 -9.21 -6.89 0.64
N ASP A 165 -9.09 -5.82 1.40
CA ASP A 165 -8.67 -4.49 0.94
C ASP A 165 -7.38 -4.05 1.63
N TYR A 166 -7.22 -4.45 2.88
CA TYR A 166 -5.97 -4.32 3.61
C TYR A 166 -5.62 -5.60 4.37
N ILE A 167 -4.34 -5.75 4.69
CA ILE A 167 -3.78 -6.87 5.44
C ILE A 167 -2.93 -6.33 6.58
N SER A 168 -3.04 -6.94 7.75
CA SER A 168 -2.16 -6.68 8.89
C SER A 168 -1.23 -7.88 9.07
N VAL A 169 0.08 -7.64 9.11
CA VAL A 169 1.11 -8.69 9.07
C VAL A 169 1.04 -9.67 10.27
N ARG A 170 1.38 -9.20 11.47
CA ARG A 170 1.35 -9.96 12.73
C ARG A 170 1.02 -9.00 13.87
N SER A 171 0.02 -9.34 14.68
CA SER A 171 -0.42 -8.48 15.79
C SER A 171 0.75 -8.10 16.71
N GLY A 172 0.95 -6.79 16.91
CA GLY A 172 2.02 -6.22 17.73
C GLY A 172 3.35 -6.00 17.00
N PHE A 173 3.55 -6.56 15.80
CA PHE A 173 4.84 -6.52 15.12
C PHE A 173 4.79 -5.70 13.82
N ALA A 174 5.91 -5.07 13.52
CA ALA A 174 6.24 -4.66 12.16
C ALA A 174 6.52 -5.88 11.26
N ILE A 175 6.67 -5.65 9.96
CA ILE A 175 6.86 -6.71 8.96
C ILE A 175 8.07 -7.63 9.25
N GLU A 176 9.13 -7.13 9.88
CA GLU A 176 10.27 -7.95 10.30
C GLU A 176 9.91 -9.01 11.34
N GLY A 177 8.78 -8.87 12.05
CA GLY A 177 8.25 -9.89 12.96
C GLY A 177 7.66 -11.12 12.25
N LEU A 178 7.64 -11.13 10.92
CA LEU A 178 7.33 -12.32 10.11
C LEU A 178 8.49 -13.31 10.05
N PHE A 179 9.72 -12.91 10.36
CA PHE A 179 10.81 -13.87 10.49
C PHE A 179 10.61 -14.77 11.72
N PRO A 180 11.20 -15.98 11.70
CA PRO A 180 11.24 -16.86 12.85
C PRO A 180 11.83 -16.21 14.11
N ASP A 181 11.36 -16.66 15.28
CA ASP A 181 11.78 -16.05 16.56
C ASP A 181 13.26 -16.37 16.89
N ASP A 182 13.82 -17.46 16.37
CA ASP A 182 15.26 -17.78 16.45
C ASP A 182 16.10 -16.82 15.59
N PHE A 183 15.61 -16.39 14.43
CA PHE A 183 16.28 -15.37 13.61
C PHE A 183 16.35 -14.05 14.38
N ILE A 184 15.22 -13.64 14.95
CA ILE A 184 15.09 -12.41 15.70
C ILE A 184 15.95 -12.46 16.97
N SER A 185 15.91 -13.59 17.71
CA SER A 185 16.73 -13.79 18.91
C SER A 185 18.22 -13.66 18.62
N ASP A 186 18.71 -14.31 17.57
CA ASP A 186 20.12 -14.23 17.20
C ASP A 186 20.52 -12.80 16.77
N ALA A 187 19.65 -12.09 16.05
CA ALA A 187 19.90 -10.68 15.72
C ALA A 187 19.99 -9.81 16.99
N MET A 188 19.11 -10.03 17.97
CA MET A 188 19.11 -9.30 19.25
C MET A 188 20.34 -9.62 20.10
N GLU A 189 20.84 -10.85 20.06
CA GLU A 189 22.02 -11.29 20.81
C GLU A 189 23.33 -10.80 20.18
N THR A 190 23.45 -10.91 18.85
CA THR A 190 24.65 -10.51 18.10
C THR A 190 24.73 -8.99 17.90
N HIS A 191 23.58 -8.32 17.78
CA HIS A 191 23.47 -6.89 17.51
C HIS A 191 22.44 -6.19 18.40
N PRO A 192 22.60 -6.21 19.73
CA PRO A 192 21.63 -5.64 20.67
C PRO A 192 21.41 -4.13 20.45
N SER A 193 22.43 -3.43 19.95
CA SER A 193 22.35 -2.00 19.65
C SER A 193 21.43 -1.64 18.48
N TRP A 194 20.89 -2.61 17.74
CA TRP A 194 19.90 -2.36 16.69
C TRP A 194 18.47 -2.23 17.22
N PHE A 195 18.22 -2.71 18.43
CA PHE A 195 16.88 -2.80 19.02
C PHE A 195 16.67 -1.73 20.09
N ILE A 196 15.43 -1.27 20.22
CA ILE A 196 15.00 -0.35 21.26
C ILE A 196 14.37 -1.19 22.38
N GLY A 197 14.94 -1.12 23.58
CA GLY A 197 14.43 -1.86 24.76
C GLY A 197 15.01 -3.26 24.95
N GLY A 198 15.79 -3.79 24.00
CA GLY A 198 16.45 -5.10 24.12
C GLY A 198 15.53 -6.30 23.83
N LYS A 199 16.00 -7.51 24.16
CA LYS A 199 15.27 -8.77 23.98
C LYS A 199 14.21 -8.92 25.08
N SER A 200 12.97 -9.21 24.69
CA SER A 200 11.87 -9.57 25.59
C SER A 200 11.18 -10.81 25.05
N VAL A 201 10.84 -11.75 25.94
CA VAL A 201 10.16 -13.00 25.64
C VAL A 201 9.02 -13.22 26.63
N ASP A 202 7.95 -13.88 26.18
CA ASP A 202 6.85 -14.27 27.05
C ASP A 202 7.17 -15.54 27.86
N ALA A 203 6.18 -16.03 28.62
CA ALA A 203 6.33 -17.22 29.47
C ALA A 203 6.56 -18.52 28.68
N ASP A 204 6.30 -18.53 27.37
CA ASP A 204 6.49 -19.67 26.47
C ASP A 204 7.77 -19.50 25.60
N ASP A 205 8.68 -18.60 26.01
CA ASP A 205 9.91 -18.25 25.29
C ASP A 205 9.68 -17.67 23.87
N VAL A 206 8.48 -17.17 23.59
CA VAL A 206 8.16 -16.51 22.32
C VAL A 206 8.58 -15.05 22.39
N ILE A 207 9.24 -14.58 21.34
CA ILE A 207 9.65 -13.17 21.23
C ILE A 207 8.41 -12.27 21.29
N GLU A 208 8.45 -11.29 22.19
CA GLU A 208 7.45 -10.23 22.29
C GLU A 208 7.67 -9.15 21.21
N PRO A 209 6.65 -8.31 20.93
CA PRO A 209 6.79 -7.13 20.08
C PRO A 209 8.05 -6.31 20.37
N PHE A 210 8.83 -6.03 19.32
CA PHE A 210 10.07 -5.26 19.43
C PHE A 210 10.09 -4.08 18.45
N LYS A 211 11.01 -3.15 18.69
CA LYS A 211 11.27 -2.01 17.80
C LYS A 211 12.74 -1.98 17.39
N VAL A 212 12.97 -1.68 16.12
CA VAL A 212 14.30 -1.54 15.53
C VAL A 212 14.59 -0.06 15.33
N GLN A 213 15.83 0.36 15.59
CA GLN A 213 16.24 1.73 15.27
C GLN A 213 16.14 1.97 13.76
N ASP A 214 15.59 3.11 13.35
CA ASP A 214 15.33 3.38 11.93
C ASP A 214 16.59 3.29 11.06
N ASN A 215 17.72 3.78 11.55
CA ASN A 215 19.02 3.70 10.86
C ASN A 215 19.64 2.28 10.82
N LYS A 216 19.01 1.29 11.47
CA LYS A 216 19.44 -0.11 11.53
C LYS A 216 18.51 -1.07 10.79
N LYS A 217 17.35 -0.61 10.31
CA LYS A 217 16.39 -1.46 9.59
C LYS A 217 17.01 -2.15 8.37
N THR A 218 17.83 -1.44 7.59
CA THR A 218 18.55 -2.04 6.45
C THR A 218 19.59 -3.08 6.89
N ASN A 219 20.26 -2.88 8.02
CA ASN A 219 21.20 -3.86 8.56
C ASN A 219 20.48 -5.14 8.97
N LEU A 220 19.33 -5.01 9.65
CA LEU A 220 18.51 -6.13 10.05
C LEU A 220 17.94 -6.89 8.85
N LEU A 221 17.45 -6.17 7.82
CA LEU A 221 17.03 -6.77 6.56
C LEU A 221 18.12 -7.66 5.97
N ASN A 222 19.33 -7.12 5.81
CA ASN A 222 20.45 -7.86 5.24
C ASN A 222 20.82 -9.10 6.08
N PHE A 223 20.79 -8.96 7.40
CA PHE A 223 21.04 -10.07 8.33
C PHE A 223 20.02 -11.21 8.13
N PHE A 224 18.73 -10.90 8.06
CA PHE A 224 17.69 -11.90 7.82
C PHE A 224 17.77 -12.52 6.43
N LEU A 225 18.03 -11.72 5.39
CA LEU A 225 18.18 -12.26 4.03
C LEU A 225 19.37 -13.21 3.92
N GLU A 226 20.46 -12.93 4.62
CA GLU A 226 21.62 -13.84 4.66
C GLU A 226 21.25 -15.17 5.33
N LYS A 227 20.54 -15.11 6.46
CA LYS A 227 20.02 -16.33 7.11
C LYS A 227 19.10 -17.13 6.19
N CYS A 228 18.21 -16.47 5.47
CA CYS A 228 17.31 -17.12 4.51
C CYS A 228 18.04 -17.82 3.37
N ARG A 229 19.22 -17.35 2.96
CA ARG A 229 20.04 -17.97 1.90
C ARG A 229 20.73 -19.24 2.38
N VAL A 230 21.16 -19.28 3.64
CA VAL A 230 21.92 -20.42 4.18
C VAL A 230 21.03 -21.49 4.80
N GLN A 231 19.81 -21.14 5.23
CA GLN A 231 18.88 -22.07 5.84
C GLN A 231 17.81 -22.59 4.86
N PRO A 232 17.34 -23.84 5.03
CA PRO A 232 16.23 -24.36 4.24
C PRO A 232 14.97 -23.48 4.32
N ILE A 233 14.28 -23.30 3.20
CA ILE A 233 13.09 -22.45 3.10
C ILE A 233 11.99 -22.83 4.11
N CYS A 234 11.83 -24.13 4.39
CA CYS A 234 10.86 -24.63 5.36
C CYS A 234 11.13 -24.15 6.80
N GLY A 235 12.35 -23.73 7.11
CA GLY A 235 12.72 -23.19 8.42
C GLY A 235 12.21 -21.77 8.67
N TRP A 236 11.91 -20.99 7.62
CA TRP A 236 11.60 -19.57 7.79
C TRP A 236 10.37 -19.05 7.03
N ILE A 237 9.85 -19.80 6.05
CA ILE A 237 8.79 -19.29 5.16
C ILE A 237 7.39 -19.24 5.80
N SER A 238 7.12 -19.99 6.87
CA SER A 238 5.76 -20.27 7.36
C SER A 238 4.88 -19.03 7.58
N ARG A 239 5.41 -17.97 8.22
CA ARG A 239 4.65 -16.73 8.47
C ARG A 239 4.51 -15.87 7.21
N TRP A 240 5.58 -15.78 6.42
CA TRP A 240 5.58 -15.11 5.11
C TRP A 240 4.55 -15.72 4.15
N GLU A 241 4.51 -17.04 4.07
CA GLU A 241 3.57 -17.77 3.23
C GLU A 241 2.12 -17.45 3.60
N LYS A 242 1.78 -17.35 4.90
CA LYS A 242 0.44 -16.96 5.33
C LYS A 242 0.06 -15.57 4.82
N VAL A 243 0.96 -14.59 4.97
CA VAL A 243 0.73 -13.22 4.49
C VAL A 243 0.61 -13.20 2.98
N PHE A 244 1.52 -13.83 2.26
CA PHE A 244 1.54 -13.86 0.79
C PHE A 244 0.31 -14.58 0.21
N ASN A 245 -0.14 -15.67 0.83
CA ASN A 245 -1.37 -16.37 0.43
C ASN A 245 -2.59 -15.45 0.52
N VAL A 246 -2.67 -14.64 1.59
CA VAL A 246 -3.78 -13.69 1.78
C VAL A 246 -3.69 -12.53 0.78
N ILE A 247 -2.50 -11.95 0.57
CA ILE A 247 -2.31 -10.88 -0.43
C ILE A 247 -2.69 -11.39 -1.82
N ASP A 248 -2.15 -12.54 -2.23
CA ASP A 248 -2.38 -13.11 -3.55
C ASP A 248 -3.85 -13.44 -3.81
N SER A 249 -4.52 -14.05 -2.82
CA SER A 249 -5.96 -14.35 -2.91
C SER A 249 -6.79 -13.08 -3.01
N ALA A 250 -6.49 -12.05 -2.20
CA ALA A 250 -7.21 -10.79 -2.26
C ALA A 250 -7.01 -10.05 -3.59
N LEU A 251 -5.81 -10.08 -4.16
CA LEU A 251 -5.52 -9.54 -5.48
C LEU A 251 -6.28 -10.29 -6.59
N ARG A 252 -6.31 -11.62 -6.54
CA ARG A 252 -7.09 -12.46 -7.48
C ARG A 252 -8.57 -12.08 -7.43
N ASP A 253 -9.16 -12.11 -6.24
CA ASP A 253 -10.59 -11.88 -6.05
C ASP A 253 -10.99 -10.46 -6.54
N LYS A 254 -10.13 -9.45 -6.32
CA LYS A 254 -10.32 -8.11 -6.89
C LYS A 254 -10.21 -8.07 -8.40
N SER A 255 -9.22 -8.76 -8.97
CA SER A 255 -9.02 -8.86 -10.42
C SER A 255 -10.25 -9.44 -11.12
N GLU A 256 -10.80 -10.51 -10.57
CA GLU A 256 -12.03 -11.14 -11.06
C GLU A 256 -13.23 -10.20 -10.96
N SER A 257 -13.39 -9.52 -9.82
CA SER A 257 -14.49 -8.56 -9.62
C SER A 257 -14.44 -7.40 -10.62
N ILE A 258 -13.27 -6.84 -10.89
CA ILE A 258 -13.08 -5.73 -11.83
C ILE A 258 -13.33 -6.19 -13.27
N THR A 259 -12.81 -7.37 -13.63
CA THR A 259 -12.99 -7.95 -14.97
C THR A 259 -14.47 -8.25 -15.25
N ASN A 260 -15.19 -8.84 -14.28
CA ASN A 260 -16.61 -9.13 -14.41
C ASN A 260 -17.43 -7.85 -14.57
N LYS A 261 -17.12 -6.81 -13.79
CA LYS A 261 -17.80 -5.51 -13.88
C LYS A 261 -17.67 -4.88 -15.27
N LYS A 262 -16.46 -4.85 -15.84
CA LYS A 262 -16.19 -4.34 -17.19
C LYS A 262 -16.99 -5.11 -18.25
N ARG A 263 -17.04 -6.45 -18.15
CA ARG A 263 -17.83 -7.29 -19.06
C ARG A 263 -19.32 -6.93 -19.02
N THR A 264 -19.91 -6.77 -17.83
CA THR A 264 -21.34 -6.39 -17.74
C THR A 264 -21.63 -5.01 -18.32
N GLU A 265 -20.76 -4.03 -18.08
CA GLU A 265 -20.89 -2.68 -18.64
C GLU A 265 -20.86 -2.70 -20.18
N ASP A 266 -19.92 -3.45 -20.77
CA ASP A 266 -19.81 -3.61 -22.24
C ASP A 266 -21.05 -4.28 -22.86
N THR A 267 -21.61 -5.32 -22.23
CA THR A 267 -22.86 -5.95 -22.71
C THR A 267 -24.08 -5.03 -22.59
N SER A 268 -24.16 -4.20 -21.54
CA SER A 268 -25.29 -3.29 -21.34
C SER A 268 -25.28 -2.10 -22.31
N GLY A 269 -24.09 -1.64 -22.73
CA GLY A 269 -23.93 -0.60 -23.75
C GLY A 269 -24.25 -1.06 -25.17
N ASN A 270 -24.16 -2.37 -25.46
CA ASN A 270 -24.49 -2.92 -26.77
C ASN A 270 -25.99 -3.18 -26.98
N THR A 271 -26.77 -3.33 -25.91
CA THR A 271 -28.23 -3.47 -26.00
C THR A 271 -28.97 -2.16 -26.31
N SER A 272 -28.40 -1.00 -25.97
CA SER A 272 -28.98 0.31 -26.30
C SER A 272 -28.72 0.77 -27.74
N ALA A 273 -27.75 0.17 -28.44
CA ALA A 273 -27.48 0.45 -29.86
C ALA A 273 -28.41 -0.32 -30.82
N HIS A 274 -29.05 -1.41 -30.36
CA HIS A 274 -29.94 -2.24 -31.19
C HIS A 274 -31.44 -1.96 -31.03
N GLN A 275 -31.82 -0.94 -30.24
CA GLN A 275 -33.21 -0.45 -30.17
C GLN A 275 -33.41 0.91 -30.85
N ALA A 276 -32.41 1.42 -31.58
CA ALA A 276 -32.47 2.66 -32.35
C ALA A 276 -32.11 2.46 -33.83
N ALA A 277 -32.60 1.37 -34.44
CA ALA A 277 -32.58 1.13 -35.88
C ALA A 277 -33.98 0.73 -36.36
#